data_AF-A0A932HEY9-F1
#
_entry.id   AF-A0A932HEY9-F1
#
_cell.length_a   1.000
_cell.length_b   1.000
_cell.length_c   1.000
_cell.angle_alpha   90.00
_cell.angle_beta   90.00
_cell.angle_gamma   90.00
#
_symmetry.space_group_name_H-M   'P 1'
#
loop_
_entity.id
_entity.type
_entity.pdbx_description
1 polymer ?
#
loop_
_entity_poly.entity_id
_entity_poly.type
_entity_poly.pdbx_seq_one_letter_code
_entity_poly.pdbx_strand_id
1 'polypeptide(L)'
;MKTYRDIAGDGGSDVLGQVTERAARMRARMALVARKLAVMSGKGGVGKSVVTVNLAAALAMRGRKVGILDADLNGPSIARMLGIENRRLTVGGAGLVPAVGPFGTRVVSMDLLLSRQGATVAW
;
A
#
# COMPACT_ATOMS: atom_id res chain seq x y z
N MET A 1 22.50 31.18 22.46
CA MET A 1 21.69 29.98 22.16
C MET A 1 21.15 30.15 20.74
N LYS A 2 21.49 29.27 19.79
CA LYS A 2 21.00 29.38 18.40
C LYS A 2 19.51 29.00 18.33
N THR A 3 18.74 29.77 17.58
CA THR A 3 17.31 29.54 17.33
C THR A 3 17.10 28.88 15.96
N TYR A 4 15.91 28.31 15.70
CA TYR A 4 15.58 27.67 14.41
C TYR A 4 15.74 28.62 13.20
N ARG A 5 15.70 29.94 13.43
CA ARG A 5 15.91 30.98 12.41
C ARG A 5 17.38 31.20 12.05
N ASP A 6 18.31 30.64 12.82
CA ASP A 6 19.75 30.76 12.62
C ASP A 6 20.34 29.59 11.81
N ILE A 7 19.49 28.68 11.32
CA ILE A 7 19.88 27.57 10.44
C ILE A 7 19.85 28.07 8.99
N ALA A 8 21.02 28.39 8.43
CA ALA A 8 21.17 28.66 7.02
C ALA A 8 21.22 27.32 6.25
N GLY A 9 20.17 27.04 5.47
CA GLY A 9 20.05 25.82 4.65
C GLY A 9 19.25 24.70 5.32
N ASP A 10 19.13 23.56 4.63
CA ASP A 10 18.32 22.40 5.05
C ASP A 10 19.05 21.45 6.02
N GLY A 11 20.14 21.91 6.62
CA GLY A 11 21.00 21.09 7.49
C GLY A 11 21.78 20.00 6.74
N GLY A 12 21.95 20.09 5.41
CA GLY A 12 22.70 19.13 4.58
C GLY A 12 21.91 17.87 4.20
N SER A 13 20.58 17.88 4.41
CA SER A 13 19.73 16.68 4.27
C SER A 13 19.11 16.53 2.89
N ASP A 14 19.15 17.54 2.01
CA ASP A 14 18.48 17.62 0.70
C ASP A 14 17.07 17.03 0.70
N VAL A 15 16.26 17.44 1.67
CA VAL A 15 14.91 16.87 1.85
C VAL A 15 14.05 17.13 0.61
N LEU A 16 14.16 18.32 0.03
CA LEU A 16 13.42 18.71 -1.17
C LEU A 16 13.85 17.90 -2.39
N GLY A 17 15.15 17.68 -2.60
CA GLY A 17 15.65 16.82 -3.67
C GLY A 17 15.19 15.38 -3.50
N GLN A 18 15.30 14.81 -2.28
CA GLN A 18 14.85 13.45 -1.97
C GLN A 18 13.34 13.26 -2.23
N VAL A 19 12.50 14.21 -1.81
CA VAL A 19 11.04 14.14 -2.06
C VAL A 19 10.74 14.21 -3.55
N THR A 20 11.43 15.09 -4.28
CA THR A 20 11.25 15.26 -5.73
C THR A 20 11.65 13.98 -6.48
N GLU A 21 12.78 13.37 -6.13
CA GLU A 21 13.25 12.13 -6.74
C GLU A 21 12.29 10.95 -6.45
N ARG A 22 11.81 10.83 -5.21
CA ARG A 22 10.82 9.81 -4.83
C ARG A 22 9.51 9.99 -5.59
N ALA A 23 9.04 11.23 -5.74
CA ALA A 23 7.83 11.54 -6.51
C ALA A 23 7.98 11.21 -8.00
N ALA A 24 9.13 11.51 -8.60
CA ALA A 24 9.43 11.16 -9.99
C ALA A 24 9.43 9.64 -10.20
N ARG A 25 10.09 8.90 -9.30
CA ARG A 25 10.14 7.43 -9.31
C ARG A 25 8.75 6.80 -9.16
N MET A 26 7.92 7.36 -8.26
CA MET A 26 6.53 6.94 -8.11
C MET A 26 5.72 7.17 -9.38
N ARG A 27 5.81 8.37 -9.98
CA ARG A 27 5.11 8.69 -11.24
C ARG A 27 5.50 7.75 -12.37
N ALA A 28 6.80 7.47 -12.55
CA ALA A 28 7.28 6.54 -13.57
C ALA A 28 6.71 5.12 -13.36
N ARG A 29 6.69 4.60 -12.13
CA ARG A 29 6.09 3.30 -11.81
C ARG A 29 4.58 3.28 -12.05
N MET A 30 3.88 4.34 -11.68
CA MET A 30 2.43 4.46 -11.86
C MET A 30 2.01 4.63 -13.32
N ALA A 31 2.90 5.12 -14.19
CA ALA A 31 2.66 5.18 -15.63
C ALA A 31 2.48 3.78 -16.24
N LEU A 32 3.15 2.76 -15.69
CA LEU A 32 3.04 1.36 -16.14
C LEU A 32 1.69 0.69 -15.81
N VAL A 33 0.90 1.29 -14.92
CA VAL A 33 -0.38 0.74 -14.48
C VAL A 33 -1.50 1.29 -15.37
N ALA A 34 -2.12 0.46 -16.19
CA ALA A 34 -3.11 0.93 -17.18
C ALA A 34 -4.37 1.58 -16.55
N ARG A 35 -4.85 1.05 -15.42
CA ARG A 35 -6.06 1.53 -14.73
C ARG A 35 -5.82 1.57 -13.22
N LYS A 36 -6.24 2.66 -12.58
CA LYS A 36 -6.14 2.87 -11.12
C LYS A 36 -7.54 3.12 -10.60
N LEU A 37 -7.97 2.33 -9.62
CA LEU A 37 -9.30 2.41 -9.03
C LEU A 37 -9.14 2.66 -7.54
N ALA A 38 -9.63 3.79 -7.05
CA ALA A 38 -9.67 4.09 -5.63
C ALA A 38 -11.05 3.71 -5.09
N VAL A 39 -11.10 2.81 -4.11
CA VAL A 39 -12.33 2.41 -3.42
C VAL A 39 -12.36 3.07 -2.05
N MET A 40 -13.26 4.04 -1.87
CA MET A 40 -13.31 4.90 -0.67
C MET A 40 -14.73 4.98 -0.12
N SER A 41 -14.88 5.39 1.14
CA SER A 41 -16.18 5.61 1.78
C SER A 41 -16.06 6.54 2.98
N GLY A 42 -17.12 7.28 3.30
CA GLY A 42 -17.15 8.14 4.49
C GLY A 42 -17.41 7.43 5.83
N LYS A 43 -17.71 6.11 5.84
CA LYS A 43 -18.03 5.35 7.07
C LYS A 43 -17.34 3.98 7.11
N GLY A 44 -17.04 3.49 8.31
CA GLY A 44 -16.59 2.11 8.54
C GLY A 44 -17.70 1.09 8.23
N GLY A 45 -17.33 -0.14 7.87
CA GLY A 45 -18.29 -1.24 7.74
C GLY A 45 -19.16 -1.29 6.47
N VAL A 46 -19.05 -0.32 5.55
CA VAL A 46 -19.89 -0.27 4.33
C VAL A 46 -19.50 -1.26 3.22
N GLY A 47 -18.52 -2.15 3.46
CA GLY A 47 -18.13 -3.18 2.48
C GLY A 47 -17.07 -2.78 1.44
N LYS A 48 -16.32 -1.68 1.63
CA LYS A 48 -15.21 -1.27 0.73
C LYS A 48 -14.26 -2.42 0.38
N SER A 49 -13.76 -3.12 1.41
CA SER A 49 -12.82 -4.23 1.24
C SER A 49 -13.45 -5.38 0.47
N VAL A 50 -14.72 -5.68 0.74
CA VAL A 50 -15.50 -6.72 0.04
C VAL A 50 -15.61 -6.40 -1.44
N VAL A 51 -15.98 -5.16 -1.79
CA VAL A 51 -16.04 -4.71 -3.19
C VAL A 51 -14.65 -4.81 -3.85
N THR A 52 -13.61 -4.39 -3.13
CA THR A 52 -12.23 -4.40 -3.64
C THR A 52 -11.75 -5.81 -3.98
N VAL A 53 -11.89 -6.78 -3.07
CA VAL A 53 -11.42 -8.16 -3.31
C VAL A 53 -12.21 -8.85 -4.42
N ASN A 54 -13.53 -8.64 -4.48
CA ASN A 54 -14.37 -9.27 -5.50
C ASN A 54 -14.12 -8.67 -6.89
N LEU A 55 -13.96 -7.35 -6.99
CA LEU A 55 -13.60 -6.72 -8.25
C LEU A 55 -12.23 -7.19 -8.73
N ALA A 56 -11.24 -7.27 -7.83
CA ALA A 56 -9.92 -7.77 -8.16
C ALA A 56 -9.94 -9.23 -8.63
N ALA A 57 -10.68 -10.10 -7.93
CA ALA A 57 -10.86 -11.49 -8.32
C ALA A 57 -11.53 -11.62 -9.69
N ALA A 58 -12.63 -10.89 -9.93
CA ALA A 58 -13.34 -10.92 -11.22
C ALA A 58 -12.45 -10.46 -12.39
N LEU A 59 -11.62 -9.44 -12.20
CA LEU A 59 -10.67 -8.98 -13.21
C LEU A 59 -9.54 -10.00 -13.44
N ALA A 60 -9.01 -10.59 -12.37
CA ALA A 60 -7.95 -11.59 -12.45
C ALA A 60 -8.43 -12.88 -13.14
N MET A 61 -9.65 -13.35 -12.82
CA MET A 61 -10.30 -14.49 -13.49
C MET A 61 -10.51 -14.24 -14.99
N ARG A 62 -10.64 -12.98 -15.42
CA ARG A 62 -10.67 -12.58 -16.83
C ARG A 62 -9.28 -12.42 -17.45
N GLY A 63 -8.24 -12.96 -16.83
CA GLY A 63 -6.86 -12.96 -17.32
C GLY A 63 -6.13 -11.63 -17.17
N ARG A 64 -6.66 -10.66 -16.40
CA ARG A 64 -5.98 -9.37 -16.18
C ARG A 64 -4.93 -9.49 -15.07
N LYS A 65 -3.81 -8.76 -15.23
CA LYS A 65 -2.83 -8.56 -14.16
C LYS A 65 -3.38 -7.55 -13.17
N VAL A 66 -3.63 -7.98 -11.94
CA VAL A 66 -4.28 -7.17 -10.90
C VAL A 66 -3.38 -7.06 -9.67
N GLY A 67 -3.22 -5.82 -9.19
CA GLY A 67 -2.61 -5.51 -7.91
C GLY A 67 -3.63 -4.88 -6.96
N ILE A 68 -3.53 -5.19 -5.67
CA ILE A 68 -4.31 -4.58 -4.59
C ILE A 68 -3.34 -3.91 -3.63
N LEU A 69 -3.60 -2.64 -3.34
CA LEU A 69 -2.92 -1.88 -2.29
C LEU A 69 -3.97 -1.51 -1.24
N ASP A 70 -3.86 -2.12 -0.06
CA ASP A 70 -4.68 -1.81 1.09
C ASP A 70 -3.95 -0.84 2.00
N ALA A 71 -4.50 0.38 2.08
CA ALA A 71 -3.97 1.49 2.87
C ALA A 71 -4.81 1.76 4.14
N ASP A 72 -5.70 0.84 4.53
CA ASP A 72 -6.46 0.96 5.78
C ASP A 72 -5.56 0.60 6.98
N LEU A 73 -5.21 1.61 7.78
CA LEU A 73 -4.36 1.45 8.96
C LEU A 73 -5.14 0.98 10.20
N ASN A 74 -6.45 1.24 10.25
CA ASN A 74 -7.27 1.07 11.45
C ASN A 74 -8.01 -0.26 11.47
N GLY A 75 -8.33 -0.81 10.29
CA GLY A 75 -9.04 -2.08 10.17
C GLY A 75 -8.70 -2.83 8.88
N PRO A 76 -7.40 -3.12 8.63
CA PRO A 76 -7.03 -3.87 7.44
C PRO A 76 -7.70 -5.25 7.44
N SER A 77 -8.30 -5.58 6.30
CA SER A 77 -9.15 -6.78 6.15
C SER A 77 -8.94 -7.51 4.83
N ILE A 78 -8.16 -6.95 3.92
CA ILE A 78 -7.95 -7.52 2.59
C ILE A 78 -7.21 -8.86 2.66
N ALA A 79 -6.14 -8.98 3.46
CA ALA A 79 -5.39 -10.23 3.54
C ALA A 79 -6.25 -11.38 4.06
N ARG A 80 -7.06 -11.10 5.07
CA ARG A 80 -8.06 -12.03 5.63
C ARG A 80 -9.09 -12.48 4.62
N MET A 81 -9.72 -11.53 3.94
CA MET A 81 -10.75 -11.83 2.93
C MET A 81 -10.20 -12.69 1.78
N LEU A 82 -8.88 -12.58 1.50
CA LEU A 82 -8.20 -13.36 0.47
C LEU A 82 -7.56 -14.65 1.00
N GLY A 83 -7.62 -14.93 2.31
CA GLY A 83 -7.02 -16.12 2.93
C GLY A 83 -5.49 -16.13 2.90
N ILE A 84 -4.84 -14.95 2.89
CA ILE A 84 -3.38 -14.80 2.79
C ILE A 84 -2.73 -14.21 4.04
N GLU A 85 -3.42 -14.22 5.18
CA GLU A 85 -2.94 -13.65 6.45
C GLU A 85 -1.58 -14.19 6.91
N ASN A 86 -1.30 -15.46 6.59
CA ASN A 86 -0.04 -16.11 6.95
C ASN A 86 1.12 -15.78 5.99
N ARG A 87 0.89 -14.94 4.97
CA ARG A 87 1.93 -14.53 4.03
C ARG A 87 2.64 -13.30 4.58
N ARG A 88 3.95 -13.25 4.38
CA ARG A 88 4.75 -12.08 4.77
C ARG A 88 5.11 -11.27 3.54
N LEU A 89 5.07 -9.96 3.71
CA LEU A 89 5.72 -9.04 2.79
C LEU A 89 7.23 -9.11 3.00
N THR A 90 7.99 -9.25 1.92
CA THR A 90 9.45 -9.22 1.95
C THR A 90 9.96 -7.99 1.21
N VAL A 91 11.17 -7.56 1.53
CA VAL A 91 11.83 -6.46 0.83
C VAL A 91 12.81 -7.06 -0.19
N GLY A 92 12.63 -6.72 -1.46
CA GLY A 92 13.56 -7.03 -2.54
C GLY A 92 14.27 -5.78 -3.06
N GLY A 93 15.17 -5.95 -4.04
CA GLY A 93 15.99 -4.86 -4.59
C GLY A 93 15.20 -3.70 -5.23
N ALA A 94 13.95 -3.92 -5.62
CA ALA A 94 13.06 -2.90 -6.19
C ALA A 94 12.04 -2.34 -5.18
N GLY A 95 12.05 -2.81 -3.93
CA GLY A 95 11.08 -2.47 -2.89
C GLY A 95 10.31 -3.68 -2.37
N LEU A 96 9.13 -3.45 -1.81
CA LEU A 96 8.24 -4.48 -1.29
C LEU A 96 7.84 -5.49 -2.37
N VAL A 97 8.02 -6.78 -2.06
CA VAL A 97 7.51 -7.90 -2.86
C VAL A 97 6.09 -8.21 -2.38
N PRO A 98 5.05 -8.03 -3.24
CA PRO A 98 3.68 -8.28 -2.85
C PRO A 98 3.41 -9.76 -2.59
N ALA A 99 2.55 -10.05 -1.63
CA ALA A 99 2.00 -11.39 -1.43
C ALA A 99 1.18 -11.81 -2.65
N VAL A 100 1.14 -13.11 -2.93
CA VAL A 100 0.33 -13.67 -4.01
C VAL A 100 -0.96 -14.20 -3.42
N GLY A 101 -2.08 -13.62 -3.84
CA GLY A 101 -3.42 -14.03 -3.49
C GLY A 101 -4.08 -14.93 -4.55
N PRO A 102 -5.38 -15.23 -4.37
CA PRO A 102 -6.18 -15.97 -5.33
C PRO A 102 -6.06 -15.43 -6.75
N PHE A 103 -6.12 -16.33 -7.73
CA PHE A 103 -6.04 -16.02 -9.16
C PHE A 103 -4.76 -15.26 -9.58
N GLY A 104 -3.69 -15.33 -8.77
CA GLY A 104 -2.41 -14.67 -9.06
C GLY A 104 -2.40 -13.16 -8.76
N THR A 105 -3.39 -12.66 -8.01
CA THR A 105 -3.43 -11.26 -7.57
C THR A 105 -2.21 -10.90 -6.71
N ARG A 106 -1.65 -9.70 -6.91
CA ARG A 106 -0.51 -9.19 -6.13
C ARG A 106 -1.03 -8.24 -5.05
N VAL A 107 -0.77 -8.54 -3.78
CA VAL A 107 -1.38 -7.84 -2.65
C VAL A 107 -0.32 -7.25 -1.74
N VAL A 108 -0.46 -5.96 -1.47
CA VAL A 108 0.22 -5.26 -0.36
C VAL A 108 -0.89 -4.77 0.57
N SER A 109 -0.82 -5.17 1.84
CA SER A 109 -1.79 -4.77 2.85
C SER A 109 -1.11 -4.58 4.19
N MET A 110 -1.63 -3.62 4.97
CA MET A 110 -1.21 -3.41 6.35
C MET A 110 -1.45 -4.65 7.22
N ASP A 111 -2.45 -5.47 6.91
CA ASP A 111 -2.73 -6.75 7.61
C ASP A 111 -1.50 -7.66 7.62
N LEU A 112 -0.70 -7.63 6.54
CA LEU A 112 0.50 -8.46 6.36
C LEU A 112 1.75 -7.93 7.07
N LEU A 113 1.67 -6.70 7.61
CA LEU A 113 2.75 -6.06 8.39
C LEU A 113 2.49 -6.16 9.90
N LEU A 114 1.27 -6.45 10.32
CA LEU A 114 0.91 -6.54 11.72
C LEU A 114 1.30 -7.90 12.31
N SER A 115 1.90 -7.87 13.50
CA SER A 115 2.36 -9.07 14.22
C SER A 115 1.21 -9.95 14.71
N ARG A 116 0.00 -9.40 14.82
CA ARG A 116 -1.18 -10.06 15.38
C ARG A 116 -2.45 -9.57 14.70
N GLN A 117 -3.40 -10.49 14.47
CA GLN A 117 -4.73 -10.14 13.94
C GLN A 117 -5.42 -9.09 14.82
N GLY A 118 -5.98 -8.06 14.19
CA GLY A 118 -6.72 -6.98 14.85
C GLY A 118 -5.87 -6.02 15.67
N ALA A 119 -4.53 -6.06 15.53
CA ALA A 119 -3.67 -5.07 16.15
C ALA A 119 -3.84 -3.71 15.44
N THR A 120 -4.22 -2.68 16.20
CA THR A 120 -4.12 -1.30 15.73
C THR A 120 -2.66 -0.86 15.82
N VAL A 121 -2.20 -0.05 14.86
CA VAL A 121 -0.92 0.65 15.02
C VAL A 121 -1.06 1.62 16.19
N ALA A 122 -0.49 1.26 17.35
CA ALA A 122 -0.37 2.15 18.51
C ALA A 122 0.81 3.10 18.28
N TRP A 123 0.59 4.39 18.59
CA TRP A 123 1.58 5.46 18.49
C TRP A 123 2.18 5.78 19.85
#